data_AF-A0A2T0WTR9-F1
#
_entry.id   AF-A0A2T0WTR9-F1
#
_cell.length_a   1.000
_cell.length_b   1.000
_cell.length_c   1.000
_cell.angle_alpha   90.00
_cell.angle_beta   90.00
_cell.angle_gamma   90.00
#
_symmetry.space_group_name_H-M   'P 1'
#
loop_
_entity.id
_entity.type
_entity.pdbx_description
1 polymer ?
#
loop_
_entity_poly.entity_id
_entity_poly.type
_entity_poly.pdbx_seq_one_letter_code
_entity_poly.pdbx_strand_id
1 'polypeptide(L)'
;MNKARQTGTGFAPLHAGGPNGGGQNSVHSGAGGVPPVPCFLAGTRILTRSGEVFVEDLRENDRVLTRDNGFQPVKWVGESLFCREILRGSSHLQPILIKAGALGDGVPATDLFVSREHQMLLTRRSGLLEVDSDEALISAKSLLSVAGVCSAPRTHVRFVHLLFEGHEIVLADGAWSESYRPFWSPDGVLEPARQIVGPEALYTPRAR
;
A
#
# COMPACT_ATOMS: atom_id res chain seq x y z
N MET A 1 -20.32 -59.35 -22.65
CA MET A 1 -18.92 -59.77 -22.39
C MET A 1 -18.15 -58.51 -21.99
N ASN A 2 -17.35 -58.40 -20.93
CA ASN A 2 -17.00 -59.26 -19.77
C ASN A 2 -16.98 -58.35 -18.50
N LYS A 3 -17.35 -58.78 -17.27
CA LYS A 3 -16.51 -59.44 -16.24
C LYS A 3 -15.09 -58.86 -16.11
N ALA A 4 -14.55 -58.53 -14.93
CA ALA A 4 -14.93 -58.84 -13.53
C ALA A 4 -14.53 -57.67 -12.54
N ARG A 5 -15.15 -57.50 -11.35
CA ARG A 5 -14.70 -57.90 -9.96
C ARG A 5 -13.37 -57.28 -9.46
N GLN A 6 -13.01 -57.08 -8.17
CA GLN A 6 -13.58 -57.04 -6.78
C GLN A 6 -12.37 -56.70 -5.82
N THR A 7 -12.41 -56.33 -4.52
CA THR A 7 -13.41 -55.94 -3.48
C THR A 7 -12.69 -55.21 -2.31
N GLY A 8 -13.39 -54.34 -1.56
CA GLY A 8 -12.96 -53.86 -0.21
C GLY A 8 -11.90 -52.74 -0.22
N THR A 9 -11.51 -52.15 0.93
CA THR A 9 -12.03 -52.25 2.31
C THR A 9 -12.02 -50.87 2.99
N GLY A 10 -12.91 -50.63 3.95
CA GLY A 10 -12.96 -49.36 4.69
C GLY A 10 -11.83 -49.19 5.71
N PHE A 11 -11.67 -47.96 6.19
CA PHE A 11 -10.83 -47.60 7.34
C PHE A 11 -11.60 -46.70 8.31
N ALA A 12 -11.33 -46.83 9.60
CA ALA A 12 -11.99 -46.11 10.69
C ALA A 12 -11.24 -44.81 11.06
N PRO A 13 -11.90 -43.82 11.71
CA PRO A 13 -11.26 -42.56 12.09
C PRO A 13 -10.31 -42.72 13.29
N LEU A 14 -9.28 -41.86 13.37
CA LEU A 14 -8.37 -41.80 14.52
C LEU A 14 -8.17 -40.36 15.02
N HIS A 15 -8.77 -40.10 16.18
CA HIS A 15 -8.39 -39.20 17.28
C HIS A 15 -7.82 -37.79 17.03
N ALA A 16 -8.39 -36.84 17.76
CA ALA A 16 -7.82 -35.51 17.97
C ALA A 16 -6.57 -35.53 18.85
N GLY A 17 -5.65 -34.58 18.58
CA GLY A 17 -4.48 -34.33 19.41
C GLY A 17 -3.93 -32.92 19.16
N GLY A 18 -3.85 -32.13 20.22
CA GLY A 18 -3.19 -30.83 20.29
C GLY A 18 -3.09 -30.41 21.75
N PRO A 19 -2.57 -29.20 22.06
CA PRO A 19 -1.85 -28.28 21.18
C PRO A 19 -0.33 -28.32 21.45
N ASN A 20 0.47 -27.57 20.69
CA ASN A 20 1.72 -27.04 21.22
C ASN A 20 2.08 -25.71 20.56
N GLY A 21 2.21 -24.66 21.37
CA GLY A 21 2.65 -23.35 20.93
C GLY A 21 4.17 -23.28 20.91
N GLY A 22 4.74 -22.62 19.89
CA GLY A 22 6.20 -22.56 19.72
C GLY A 22 6.64 -21.73 18.53
N GLY A 23 5.83 -20.76 18.09
CA GLY A 23 6.22 -19.80 17.05
C GLY A 23 7.33 -18.90 17.58
N GLN A 24 8.58 -19.23 17.26
CA GLN A 24 9.73 -18.44 17.67
C GLN A 24 9.76 -17.15 16.83
N ASN A 25 9.67 -16.00 17.48
CA ASN A 25 9.75 -14.69 16.82
C ASN A 25 11.19 -14.45 16.34
N SER A 26 11.50 -14.91 15.13
CA SER A 26 12.80 -14.76 14.49
C SER A 26 13.07 -13.30 14.11
N VAL A 27 13.55 -12.51 15.08
CA VAL A 27 13.98 -11.11 14.90
C VAL A 27 15.11 -11.04 13.87
N HIS A 28 14.75 -10.68 12.63
CA HIS A 28 15.71 -10.47 11.55
C HIS A 28 16.35 -9.09 11.67
N SER A 29 17.39 -8.98 12.51
CA SER A 29 18.30 -7.84 12.55
C SER A 29 19.21 -7.81 11.30
N GLY A 30 18.60 -7.75 10.11
CA GLY A 30 19.28 -7.70 8.83
C GLY A 30 19.33 -6.28 8.27
N ALA A 31 20.52 -5.81 7.89
CA ALA A 31 20.71 -4.54 7.17
C ALA A 31 20.29 -4.62 5.68
N GLY A 32 19.18 -5.32 5.40
CA GLY A 32 18.55 -5.36 4.08
C GLY A 32 17.77 -4.08 3.85
N GLY A 33 18.19 -3.27 2.89
CA GLY A 33 17.46 -2.06 2.50
C GLY A 33 16.07 -2.43 1.99
N VAL A 34 15.04 -2.05 2.74
CA VAL A 34 13.63 -2.22 2.34
C VAL A 34 13.44 -1.47 1.01
N PRO A 35 12.96 -2.12 -0.06
CA PRO A 35 12.72 -1.43 -1.32
C PRO A 35 11.70 -0.30 -1.09
N PRO A 36 11.83 0.87 -1.75
CA PRO A 36 10.91 1.97 -1.55
C PRO A 36 9.54 1.63 -2.15
N VAL A 37 8.62 1.21 -1.27
CA VAL A 37 7.26 0.81 -1.63
C VAL A 37 6.36 2.04 -1.81
N PRO A 38 5.39 2.02 -2.75
CA PRO A 38 4.32 3.02 -2.82
C PRO A 38 3.39 2.92 -1.60
N CYS A 39 3.23 4.02 -0.88
CA CYS A 39 2.31 4.11 0.25
C CYS A 39 1.62 5.46 0.36
N PHE A 40 0.39 5.44 0.86
CA PHE A 40 -0.33 6.61 1.36
C PHE A 40 0.02 6.83 2.83
N LEU A 41 0.02 8.07 3.31
CA LEU A 41 0.05 8.31 4.76
C LEU A 41 -1.34 8.05 5.36
N ALA A 42 -1.37 7.54 6.58
CA ALA A 42 -2.57 7.56 7.42
C ALA A 42 -3.19 8.98 7.50
N GLY A 43 -4.50 9.07 7.33
CA GLY A 43 -5.26 10.31 7.16
C GLY A 43 -5.57 10.67 5.70
N THR A 44 -4.91 10.05 4.72
CA THR A 44 -5.28 10.16 3.29
C THR A 44 -6.66 9.54 3.07
N ARG A 45 -7.52 10.19 2.28
CA ARG A 45 -8.84 9.65 1.88
C ARG A 45 -8.78 9.00 0.51
N ILE A 46 -9.44 7.86 0.37
CA ILE A 46 -9.57 7.11 -0.88
C ILE A 46 -11.03 7.08 -1.29
N LEU A 47 -11.34 7.35 -2.55
CA LEU A 47 -12.72 7.29 -3.03
C LEU A 47 -13.18 5.83 -3.18
N THR A 48 -14.19 5.44 -2.40
CA THR A 48 -14.86 4.14 -2.47
C THR A 48 -16.25 4.27 -3.07
N ARG A 49 -16.89 3.12 -3.36
CA ARG A 49 -18.30 3.06 -3.79
C ARG A 49 -19.28 3.61 -2.74
N SER A 50 -18.85 3.76 -1.49
CA SER A 50 -19.64 4.32 -0.38
C SER A 50 -19.32 5.80 -0.09
N GLY A 51 -18.45 6.43 -0.90
CA GLY A 51 -17.88 7.75 -0.64
C GLY A 51 -16.40 7.68 -0.24
N GLU A 52 -15.83 8.80 0.19
CA GLU A 52 -14.45 8.85 0.68
C GLU A 52 -14.30 8.13 2.03
N VAL A 53 -13.26 7.30 2.14
CA VAL A 53 -12.90 6.56 3.37
C VAL A 53 -11.42 6.76 3.65
N PHE A 54 -11.01 6.90 4.90
CA PHE A 54 -9.58 6.98 5.26
C PHE A 54 -8.85 5.69 4.88
N VAL A 55 -7.64 5.81 4.34
CA VAL A 55 -6.90 4.67 3.79
C VAL A 55 -6.63 3.56 4.82
N GLU A 56 -6.49 3.92 6.10
CA GLU A 56 -6.37 3.00 7.24
C GLU A 56 -7.66 2.29 7.68
N ASP A 57 -8.84 2.79 7.29
CA ASP A 57 -10.13 2.19 7.67
C ASP A 57 -10.64 1.18 6.63
N LEU A 58 -10.03 1.19 5.42
CA LEU A 58 -10.28 0.24 4.33
C LEU A 58 -9.92 -1.20 4.72
N ARG A 59 -10.62 -2.15 4.10
CA ARG A 59 -10.48 -3.60 4.33
C ARG A 59 -10.52 -4.38 3.03
N GLU A 60 -10.15 -5.64 3.11
CA GLU A 60 -10.30 -6.59 2.00
C GLU A 60 -11.76 -6.64 1.52
N ASN A 61 -11.93 -6.60 0.20
CA ASN A 61 -13.19 -6.53 -0.54
C ASN A 61 -13.92 -5.17 -0.52
N ASP A 62 -13.41 -4.15 0.18
CA ASP A 62 -13.90 -2.77 -0.02
C ASP A 62 -13.64 -2.33 -1.47
N ARG A 63 -14.60 -1.61 -2.05
CA ARG A 63 -14.57 -1.23 -3.47
C ARG A 63 -14.08 0.19 -3.68
N VAL A 64 -12.80 0.33 -3.99
CA VAL A 64 -12.14 1.59 -4.33
C VAL A 64 -12.39 1.94 -5.80
N LEU A 65 -12.51 3.23 -6.13
CA LEU A 65 -12.54 3.68 -7.52
C LEU A 65 -11.14 3.65 -8.11
N THR A 66 -11.01 2.93 -9.22
CA THR A 66 -9.81 2.92 -10.07
C THR A 66 -10.10 3.57 -11.42
N ARG A 67 -9.06 4.11 -12.05
CA ARG A 67 -9.15 4.90 -13.29
C ARG A 67 -9.77 4.11 -14.44
N ASP A 68 -9.26 2.90 -14.66
CA ASP A 68 -9.48 2.14 -15.90
C ASP A 68 -10.48 0.99 -15.70
N ASN A 69 -10.50 0.39 -14.51
CA ASN A 69 -11.33 -0.78 -14.18
C ASN A 69 -12.54 -0.42 -13.28
N GLY A 70 -12.74 0.84 -12.93
CA GLY A 70 -13.86 1.29 -12.11
C GLY A 70 -13.78 0.80 -10.66
N PHE A 71 -14.89 0.33 -10.07
CA PHE A 71 -14.94 -0.03 -8.65
C PHE A 71 -14.40 -1.45 -8.35
N GLN A 72 -13.08 -1.55 -8.16
CA GLN A 72 -12.36 -2.79 -7.89
C GLN A 72 -12.26 -3.14 -6.39
N PRO A 73 -12.30 -4.43 -6.02
CA PRO A 73 -12.15 -4.87 -4.63
C PRO A 73 -10.68 -4.86 -4.20
N VAL A 74 -10.39 -4.23 -3.06
CA VAL A 74 -9.08 -4.33 -2.38
C VAL A 74 -8.82 -5.79 -2.01
N LYS A 75 -7.63 -6.30 -2.33
CA LYS A 75 -7.20 -7.69 -2.06
C LYS A 75 -6.41 -7.84 -0.76
N TRP A 76 -5.72 -6.79 -0.35
CA TRP A 76 -5.00 -6.71 0.93
C TRP A 76 -4.77 -5.25 1.30
N VAL A 77 -4.82 -4.96 2.61
CA VAL A 77 -4.42 -3.67 3.19
C VAL A 77 -3.22 -3.92 4.11
N GLY A 78 -2.12 -3.23 3.84
CA GLY A 78 -0.88 -3.33 4.61
C GLY A 78 -0.53 -2.06 5.34
N GLU A 79 0.20 -2.16 6.46
CA GLU A 79 0.75 -1.01 7.17
C GLU A 79 2.26 -1.14 7.43
N SER A 80 2.97 -0.02 7.34
CA SER A 80 4.35 0.16 7.79
C SER A 80 4.41 1.28 8.85
N LEU A 81 5.03 1.02 10.00
CA LEU A 81 5.03 1.89 11.17
C LEU A 81 6.46 2.31 11.56
N PHE A 82 6.83 3.54 11.21
CA PHE A 82 8.15 4.09 11.50
C PHE A 82 8.11 5.10 12.66
N CYS A 83 8.85 4.80 13.72
CA CYS A 83 9.02 5.66 14.88
C CYS A 83 10.21 6.63 14.71
N ARG A 84 10.36 7.59 15.64
CA ARG A 84 11.42 8.60 15.63
C ARG A 84 12.82 8.01 15.46
N GLU A 85 13.08 6.84 16.04
CA GLU A 85 14.40 6.21 16.03
C GLU A 85 14.79 5.71 14.64
N ILE A 86 13.85 5.11 13.91
CA ILE A 86 14.07 4.65 12.53
C ILE A 86 14.14 5.87 11.59
N LEU A 87 13.34 6.90 11.83
CA LEU A 87 13.27 8.11 11.01
C LEU A 87 14.48 9.06 11.20
N ARG A 88 15.31 8.84 12.23
CA ARG A 88 16.61 9.52 12.43
C ARG A 88 17.64 8.96 11.44
N GLY A 89 17.85 9.69 10.33
CA GLY A 89 18.78 9.32 9.26
C GLY A 89 18.10 8.74 8.03
N SER A 90 16.96 8.07 8.19
CA SER A 90 16.17 7.49 7.09
C SER A 90 15.31 8.53 6.36
N SER A 91 15.96 9.53 5.75
CA SER A 91 15.29 10.60 4.97
C SER A 91 14.46 10.07 3.80
N HIS A 92 14.76 8.86 3.32
CA HIS A 92 13.99 8.17 2.28
C HIS A 92 12.60 7.68 2.77
N LEU A 93 12.41 7.48 4.08
CA LEU A 93 11.13 7.11 4.70
C LEU A 93 10.28 8.33 5.11
N GLN A 94 10.81 9.55 4.98
CA GLN A 94 10.06 10.77 5.28
C GLN A 94 9.10 11.10 4.11
N PRO A 95 7.80 11.34 4.39
CA PRO A 95 6.80 11.54 3.35
C PRO A 95 6.98 12.86 2.62
N ILE A 96 6.35 12.96 1.46
CA ILE A 96 6.20 14.20 0.70
C ILE A 96 4.77 14.69 0.87
N LEU A 97 4.65 16.00 1.12
CA LEU A 97 3.40 16.75 1.03
C LEU A 97 3.25 17.26 -0.40
N ILE A 98 2.12 16.98 -1.01
CA ILE A 98 1.61 17.63 -2.22
C ILE A 98 0.43 18.47 -1.76
N LYS A 99 0.57 19.80 -1.75
CA LYS A 99 -0.52 20.69 -1.32
C LYS A 99 -1.71 20.66 -2.26
N ALA A 100 -2.88 21.05 -1.74
CA ALA A 100 -4.08 21.26 -2.54
C ALA A 100 -3.80 22.13 -3.79
N GLY A 101 -4.20 21.65 -4.97
CA GLY A 101 -3.99 22.33 -6.26
C GLY A 101 -2.55 22.33 -6.82
N ALA A 102 -1.56 21.77 -6.13
CA ALA A 102 -0.15 21.82 -6.56
C ALA A 102 0.17 21.03 -7.84
N LEU A 103 -0.73 20.15 -8.30
CA LEU A 103 -0.57 19.36 -9.53
C LEU A 103 -1.38 19.92 -10.73
N GLY A 104 -1.84 21.18 -10.63
CA GLY A 104 -2.71 21.81 -11.64
C GLY A 104 -4.19 21.42 -11.50
N ASP A 105 -5.08 22.11 -12.22
CA ASP A 105 -6.54 21.86 -12.27
C ASP A 105 -7.27 21.70 -10.91
N GLY A 106 -6.68 22.18 -9.80
CA GLY A 106 -7.22 21.98 -8.45
C GLY A 106 -6.93 20.59 -7.84
N VAL A 107 -5.95 19.88 -8.37
CA VAL A 107 -5.50 18.54 -7.94
C VAL A 107 -4.22 18.65 -7.10
N PRO A 108 -4.05 17.87 -6.00
CA PRO A 108 -5.10 17.18 -5.25
C PRO A 108 -6.14 18.17 -4.70
N ALA A 109 -7.33 17.69 -4.35
CA ALA A 109 -8.40 18.52 -3.80
C ALA A 109 -8.09 19.00 -2.37
N THR A 110 -7.22 18.30 -1.65
CA THR A 110 -6.66 18.69 -0.34
C THR A 110 -5.20 18.27 -0.23
N ASP A 111 -4.49 18.76 0.78
CA ASP A 111 -3.10 18.39 1.09
C ASP A 111 -2.93 16.85 1.24
N LEU A 112 -2.23 16.23 0.28
CA LEU A 112 -1.99 14.79 0.19
C LEU A 112 -0.59 14.45 0.68
N PHE A 113 -0.46 13.36 1.46
CA PHE A 113 0.81 12.86 1.96
C PHE A 113 1.09 11.43 1.46
N VAL A 114 2.24 11.24 0.80
CA VAL A 114 2.65 9.96 0.18
C VAL A 114 4.12 9.62 0.46
N SER A 115 4.50 8.35 0.25
CA SER A 115 5.91 7.93 0.23
C SER A 115 6.64 8.53 -0.98
N ARG A 116 7.98 8.62 -0.91
CA ARG A 116 8.78 9.43 -1.84
C ARG A 116 8.73 8.95 -3.29
N GLU A 117 8.73 7.64 -3.49
CA GLU A 117 8.77 7.04 -4.83
C GLU A 117 7.36 6.68 -5.36
N HIS A 118 6.30 6.99 -4.60
CA HIS A 118 4.90 6.82 -4.99
C HIS A 118 4.61 7.59 -6.28
N GLN A 119 4.15 6.90 -7.33
CA GLN A 119 3.80 7.50 -8.61
C GLN A 119 2.45 8.23 -8.56
N MET A 120 2.48 9.52 -8.81
CA MET A 120 1.31 10.36 -9.07
C MET A 120 1.03 10.35 -10.57
N LEU A 121 -0.23 10.21 -10.98
CA LEU A 121 -0.61 10.36 -12.38
C LEU A 121 -0.84 11.84 -12.68
N LEU A 122 0.05 12.42 -13.49
CA LEU A 122 -0.13 13.74 -14.08
C LEU A 122 -0.75 13.61 -15.47
N THR A 123 -1.54 14.62 -15.86
CA THR A 123 -2.07 14.76 -17.22
C THR A 123 -1.52 16.03 -17.86
N ARG A 124 -1.57 16.13 -19.20
CA ARG A 124 -1.10 17.30 -19.95
C ARG A 124 -1.73 18.62 -19.53
N ARG A 125 -2.95 18.59 -18.97
CA ARG A 125 -3.64 19.78 -18.45
C ARG A 125 -2.99 20.38 -17.21
N SER A 126 -2.24 19.59 -16.44
CA SER A 126 -1.48 20.09 -15.27
C SER A 126 -0.49 21.21 -15.63
N GLY A 127 -0.02 21.26 -16.88
CA GLY A 127 1.11 22.10 -17.28
C GLY A 127 2.47 21.61 -16.76
N LEU A 128 2.52 20.43 -16.12
CA LEU A 128 3.71 19.86 -15.48
C LEU A 128 4.35 18.70 -16.25
N LEU A 129 3.78 18.29 -17.38
CA LEU A 129 4.35 17.24 -18.24
C LEU A 129 5.24 17.84 -19.35
N GLU A 130 6.52 17.49 -19.32
CA GLU A 130 7.51 17.79 -20.37
C GLU A 130 7.67 16.62 -21.38
N VAL A 131 6.75 15.64 -21.36
CA VAL A 131 6.77 14.44 -22.20
C VAL A 131 5.70 14.48 -23.30
N ASP A 132 5.95 13.82 -24.42
CA ASP A 132 4.98 13.70 -25.53
C ASP A 132 3.96 12.57 -25.25
N SER A 133 3.23 12.71 -24.13
CA SER A 133 2.13 11.85 -23.71
C SER A 133 1.07 12.70 -23.01
N ASP A 134 -0.21 12.37 -23.21
CA ASP A 134 -1.30 13.12 -22.57
C ASP A 134 -1.43 12.80 -21.06
N GLU A 135 -0.81 11.72 -20.58
CA GLU A 135 -0.62 11.40 -19.16
C GLU A 135 0.68 10.62 -18.87
N ALA A 136 1.20 10.74 -17.65
CA ALA A 136 2.36 9.99 -17.17
C ALA A 136 2.35 9.80 -15.66
N LEU A 137 2.85 8.65 -15.21
CA LEU A 137 3.15 8.36 -13.80
C LEU A 137 4.52 8.94 -13.43
N ILE A 138 4.56 9.81 -12.41
CA ILE A 138 5.75 10.54 -11.96
C ILE A 138 5.88 10.40 -10.43
N SER A 139 7.06 10.06 -9.92
CA SER A 139 7.24 9.90 -8.47
C SER A 139 7.12 11.23 -7.72
N ALA A 140 6.48 11.22 -6.55
CA ALA A 140 6.30 12.43 -5.71
C ALA A 140 7.61 13.17 -5.40
N LYS A 141 8.74 12.44 -5.32
CA LYS A 141 10.11 12.99 -5.19
C LYS A 141 10.58 13.77 -6.41
N SER A 142 10.19 13.35 -7.61
CA SER A 142 10.52 14.06 -8.85
C SER A 142 9.76 15.38 -8.94
N LEU A 143 8.61 15.48 -8.26
CA LEU A 143 7.78 16.69 -8.17
C LEU A 143 8.29 17.72 -7.13
N LEU A 144 9.43 17.49 -6.46
CA LEU A 144 9.96 18.43 -5.43
C LEU A 144 10.41 19.81 -5.98
N SER A 145 10.44 19.99 -7.30
CA SER A 145 10.59 21.30 -7.97
C SER A 145 9.27 22.05 -8.17
N VAL A 146 8.12 21.38 -8.02
CA VAL A 146 6.79 21.93 -8.27
C VAL A 146 6.34 22.78 -7.08
N ALA A 147 5.83 23.98 -7.37
CA ALA A 147 5.36 24.90 -6.35
C ALA A 147 4.21 24.29 -5.51
N GLY A 148 4.42 24.14 -4.21
CA GLY A 148 3.46 23.51 -3.29
C GLY A 148 3.75 22.04 -2.97
N VAL A 149 4.73 21.41 -3.63
CA VAL A 149 5.24 20.09 -3.24
C VAL A 149 6.48 20.26 -2.37
N CYS A 150 6.56 19.53 -1.24
CA CYS A 150 7.72 19.60 -0.35
C CYS A 150 7.93 18.32 0.49
N SER A 151 9.16 18.10 0.93
CA SER A 151 9.44 17.10 1.97
C SER A 151 8.72 17.49 3.26
N ALA A 152 8.04 16.53 3.91
CA ALA A 152 7.27 16.77 5.13
C ALA A 152 7.76 15.89 6.30
N PRO A 153 8.91 16.23 6.94
CA PRO A 153 9.48 15.40 7.99
C PRO A 153 8.55 15.23 9.19
N ARG A 154 8.29 13.99 9.58
CA ARG A 154 7.50 13.61 10.75
C ARG A 154 8.36 12.84 11.76
N THR A 155 7.89 12.82 13.01
CA THR A 155 8.51 12.04 14.10
C THR A 155 7.95 10.63 14.21
N HIS A 156 6.78 10.39 13.63
CA HIS A 156 6.13 9.09 13.47
C HIS A 156 5.42 9.08 12.12
N VAL A 157 5.46 7.94 11.43
CA VAL A 157 4.87 7.74 10.11
C VAL A 157 4.13 6.41 10.12
N ARG A 158 2.81 6.44 9.88
CA ARG A 158 2.02 5.27 9.48
C ARG A 158 1.76 5.37 7.99
N PHE A 159 2.36 4.47 7.24
CA PHE A 159 2.13 4.30 5.81
C PHE A 159 1.19 3.12 5.59
N VAL A 160 0.25 3.28 4.65
CA VAL A 160 -0.74 2.26 4.29
C VAL A 160 -0.62 1.90 2.81
N HIS A 161 -0.79 0.62 2.51
CA HIS A 161 -0.61 0.01 1.19
C HIS A 161 -1.91 -0.66 0.75
N LEU A 162 -2.35 -0.43 -0.49
CA LEU A 162 -3.55 -1.07 -1.06
C LEU A 162 -3.16 -1.97 -2.23
N LEU A 163 -3.40 -3.28 -2.10
CA LEU A 163 -3.22 -4.25 -3.18
C LEU A 163 -4.57 -4.58 -3.85
N PHE A 164 -4.54 -4.84 -5.15
CA PHE A 164 -5.68 -5.27 -5.97
C PHE A 164 -5.30 -6.53 -6.77
N GLU A 165 -6.20 -7.05 -7.61
CA GLU A 165 -5.92 -8.24 -8.44
C GLU A 165 -4.90 -7.91 -9.54
N GLY A 166 -5.14 -6.81 -10.27
CA GLY A 166 -4.13 -6.13 -11.06
C GLY A 166 -3.46 -5.01 -10.27
N HIS A 167 -2.52 -4.31 -10.90
CA HIS A 167 -2.14 -2.98 -10.44
C HIS A 167 -3.19 -1.96 -10.90
N GLU A 168 -3.62 -1.08 -10.01
CA GLU A 168 -4.67 -0.09 -10.25
C GLU A 168 -4.16 1.34 -10.04
N ILE A 169 -4.75 2.32 -10.73
CA ILE A 169 -4.57 3.74 -10.41
C ILE A 169 -5.82 4.20 -9.65
N VAL A 170 -5.66 4.60 -8.38
CA VAL A 170 -6.76 4.94 -7.45
C VAL A 170 -6.89 6.45 -7.25
N LEU A 171 -8.08 6.92 -6.83
CA LEU A 171 -8.30 8.33 -6.50
C LEU A 171 -8.10 8.57 -4.99
N ALA A 172 -7.06 9.31 -4.63
CA ALA A 172 -6.64 9.65 -3.28
C ALA A 172 -6.61 11.17 -3.05
N ASP A 173 -7.41 11.68 -2.11
CA ASP A 173 -7.63 13.13 -1.85
C ASP A 173 -7.84 13.97 -3.13
N GLY A 174 -8.51 13.39 -4.13
CA GLY A 174 -8.80 14.02 -5.43
C GLY A 174 -7.67 13.94 -6.47
N ALA A 175 -6.51 13.34 -6.17
CA ALA A 175 -5.46 13.02 -7.14
C ALA A 175 -5.48 11.55 -7.55
N TRP A 176 -5.09 11.25 -8.79
CA TRP A 176 -4.87 9.89 -9.25
C TRP A 176 -3.45 9.44 -8.91
N SER A 177 -3.27 8.27 -8.30
CA SER A 177 -1.95 7.70 -7.99
C SER A 177 -1.96 6.17 -7.99
N GLU A 178 -0.79 5.55 -7.96
CA GLU A 178 -0.66 4.09 -8.05
C GLU A 178 -1.14 3.32 -6.82
N SER A 179 -1.58 2.08 -7.03
CA SER A 179 -1.75 1.09 -5.97
C SER A 179 -0.39 0.47 -5.59
N TYR A 180 -0.37 -0.34 -4.52
CA TYR A 180 0.80 -1.16 -4.23
C TYR A 180 1.09 -2.12 -5.39
N ARG A 181 2.34 -2.13 -5.86
CA ARG A 181 2.90 -3.14 -6.77
C ARG A 181 3.79 -4.08 -5.96
N PRO A 182 3.41 -5.35 -5.76
CA PRO A 182 4.31 -6.34 -5.17
C PRO A 182 5.46 -6.61 -6.15
N PHE A 183 6.69 -6.71 -5.62
CA PHE A 183 7.85 -7.08 -6.43
C PHE A 183 7.83 -8.60 -6.68
N TRP A 184 8.13 -9.03 -7.90
CA TRP A 184 8.18 -10.46 -8.24
C TRP A 184 9.38 -11.12 -7.57
N SER A 185 9.13 -12.17 -6.77
CA SER A 185 10.19 -13.04 -6.23
C SER A 185 10.41 -14.25 -7.16
N PRO A 186 11.65 -14.79 -7.27
CA PRO A 186 11.90 -16.01 -8.04
C PRO A 186 11.09 -17.22 -7.58
N ASP A 187 10.71 -17.26 -6.31
CA ASP A 187 9.90 -18.31 -5.69
C ASP A 187 8.40 -18.18 -6.01
N GLY A 188 8.00 -17.19 -6.82
CA GLY A 188 6.62 -16.98 -7.28
C GLY A 188 5.67 -16.39 -6.24
N VAL A 189 6.13 -16.18 -5.00
CA VAL A 189 5.32 -15.58 -3.95
C VAL A 189 5.33 -14.06 -4.09
N LEU A 190 4.14 -13.48 -4.23
CA LEU A 190 3.91 -12.05 -3.99
C LEU A 190 3.99 -11.83 -2.47
N GLU A 191 5.20 -11.67 -1.93
CA GLU A 191 5.38 -11.28 -0.53
C GLU A 191 4.92 -9.83 -0.36
N PRO A 192 3.79 -9.55 0.31
CA PRO A 192 3.51 -8.20 0.76
C PRO A 192 4.65 -7.74 1.65
N ALA A 193 5.07 -6.47 1.54
CA ALA A 193 6.14 -5.91 2.37
C ALA A 193 5.83 -6.16 3.86
N ARG A 194 6.52 -7.14 4.48
CA ARG A 194 6.12 -7.71 5.76
C ARG A 194 6.15 -6.65 6.84
N GLN A 195 4.93 -6.28 7.28
CA GLN A 195 4.57 -5.38 8.39
C GLN A 195 5.77 -4.87 9.19
N ILE A 196 6.37 -3.75 8.76
CA ILE A 196 7.53 -3.19 9.45
C ILE A 196 7.04 -2.43 10.67
N VAL A 197 6.92 -3.16 11.77
CA VAL A 197 6.68 -2.62 13.10
C VAL A 197 8.02 -2.19 13.68
N GLY A 198 8.30 -0.88 13.70
CA GLY A 198 9.24 -0.34 14.68
C GLY A 198 8.76 -0.69 16.10
N PRO A 199 9.65 -0.94 17.07
CA PRO A 199 9.33 -1.63 18.33
C PRO A 199 8.04 -1.12 18.98
N GLU A 200 7.13 -2.04 19.34
CA GLU A 200 5.69 -1.84 19.59
C GLU A 200 5.30 -0.70 20.56
N ALA A 201 6.24 -0.24 21.39
CA ALA A 201 6.03 0.57 22.59
C ALA A 201 5.47 2.00 22.39
N LEU A 202 5.09 2.43 21.17
CA LEU A 202 4.69 3.83 20.88
C LEU A 202 3.43 4.01 20.02
N TYR A 203 2.78 2.96 19.50
CA TYR A 203 1.51 3.11 18.78
C TYR A 203 0.34 2.49 19.54
N THR A 204 -0.32 3.30 20.36
CA THR A 204 -1.67 3.00 20.84
C THR A 204 -2.65 3.33 19.70
N PRO A 205 -3.29 2.35 19.05
CA PRO A 205 -4.37 2.66 18.11
C PRO A 205 -5.49 3.40 18.86
N ARG A 206 -6.24 4.27 18.16
CA ARG A 206 -7.47 4.83 18.73
C ARG A 206 -8.41 3.67 19.08
N ALA A 207 -8.86 3.64 20.33
CA ALA A 207 -10.00 2.81 20.70
C ALA A 207 -11.23 3.24 19.88
N ARG A 208 -12.09 2.25 19.57
CA ARG A 208 -13.35 2.46 18.85
C ARG A 208 -14.41 3.06 19.78
#